data_AF-A0A2S4KUF5-F1
#
_entry.id   AF-A0A2S4KUF5-F1
#
_cell.length_a   1.000
_cell.length_b   1.000
_cell.length_c   1.000
_cell.angle_alpha   90.00
_cell.angle_beta   90.00
_cell.angle_gamma   90.00
#
_symmetry.space_group_name_H-M   'P 1'
#
loop_
_entity.id
_entity.type
_entity.pdbx_description
1 polymer ?
#
loop_
_entity_poly.entity_id
_entity_poly.type
_entity_poly.pdbx_seq_one_letter_code
_entity_poly.pdbx_strand_id
1 'polypeptide(L)'
;MIGTSLAECILIRVFIVLFRCTPLLYGTVLLGITLLHRDAPWYRAAAAVLGGLLVAEALFYGLVYVPYTRRLSRAAVHPAPLSPGERRALFDRCMANVPAHDMYLRWWFLGADIDDIRRDNVREFLLWGFFDLGEEEARASDSREAIAGELDEYMAIIEERLGRPLERGRGTAKSLRLTLDGIDTTYRSLAWYAVVFVVDQATHLAMLWHGFQYYARSPAATLETFPPRPQELLARRRSPAPGLGYWHHPHRTDGELPVVFFHGIGIGLWTYVRFVAEMHAAKTRGVVALELLPVSFRLTAPPPNKAEFLRQMTRILDHHRGWDRFTIVSHSYGSVLTTHMLGSPDLGRRVPSVVLVDPVTIMLHLPDVAYNFTRRHPRRANEWQLWYFASTDPGVAHCLGRHFFWRENIIWKEELLSNRGQGGRDGARKAAVCLSGRDLIVDAAAVAEYLDMSDVGAADGHGGRVEALVFPHLDHAQVFDSPADCKRVVELPRAETSSPPQSVSVALTGRAALDDDPDDVGVGVGVVADLVLRPGGDDGEVAGGGLVLALRGLEAFLDDEVSRAGDGVYDRTKRKGRPSTQMMAVGSQRLTSRWPPRRLAGGVPAKMQAPHWSPEIRLHRGLGMA
;
A
#
# COMPACT_ATOMS: atom_id res chain seq x y z
N MET A 1 7.05 -1.76 7.78
CA MET A 1 7.40 -0.36 7.38
C MET A 1 8.67 0.06 8.08
N ILE A 2 9.50 0.90 7.47
CA ILE A 2 10.62 1.58 8.16
C ILE A 2 10.03 2.51 9.24
N GLY A 3 10.79 2.82 10.30
CA GLY A 3 10.35 3.72 11.36
C GLY A 3 10.26 5.19 10.92
N THR A 4 10.40 6.09 11.89
CA THR A 4 10.23 7.55 11.68
C THR A 4 11.44 8.38 12.10
N SER A 5 12.56 7.73 12.45
CA SER A 5 13.77 8.42 12.90
C SER A 5 14.44 9.24 11.80
N LEU A 6 15.31 10.18 12.20
CA LEU A 6 16.09 10.97 11.26
C LEU A 6 17.05 10.11 10.44
N ALA A 7 17.71 9.13 11.06
CA ALA A 7 18.64 8.21 10.40
C ALA A 7 17.92 7.41 9.29
N GLU A 8 16.76 6.84 9.61
CA GLU A 8 15.90 6.15 8.63
C GLU A 8 15.44 7.09 7.51
N CYS A 9 15.15 8.35 7.81
CA CYS A 9 14.76 9.35 6.82
C CYS A 9 15.91 9.69 5.85
N ILE A 10 17.14 9.78 6.36
CA ILE A 10 18.33 9.96 5.51
C ILE A 10 18.55 8.70 4.66
N LEU A 11 18.51 7.52 5.29
CA LEU A 11 18.73 6.23 4.63
C LEU A 11 17.76 6.01 3.47
N ILE A 12 16.46 6.18 3.70
CA ILE A 12 15.45 5.94 2.66
C ILE A 12 15.63 6.92 1.49
N ARG A 13 15.98 8.18 1.76
CA ARG A 13 16.24 9.18 0.72
C ARG A 13 17.49 8.86 -0.08
N VAL A 14 18.54 8.35 0.56
CA VAL A 14 19.74 7.86 -0.15
C VAL A 14 19.35 6.73 -1.09
N PHE A 15 18.59 5.72 -0.64
CA PHE A 15 18.12 4.64 -1.52
C PHE A 15 17.26 5.15 -2.69
N ILE A 16 16.36 6.11 -2.43
CA ILE A 16 15.56 6.74 -3.49
C ILE A 16 16.47 7.40 -4.54
N VAL A 17 17.48 8.15 -4.13
CA VAL A 17 18.45 8.77 -5.06
C VAL A 17 19.22 7.68 -5.82
N LEU A 18 19.68 6.63 -5.14
CA LEU A 18 20.41 5.52 -5.75
C LEU A 18 19.61 4.85 -6.87
N PHE A 19 18.33 4.55 -6.65
CA PHE A 19 17.47 3.88 -7.63
C PHE A 19 16.81 4.79 -8.66
N ARG A 20 16.58 6.07 -8.32
CA ARG A 20 15.97 7.04 -9.24
C ARG A 20 16.99 7.68 -10.17
N CYS A 21 18.20 7.92 -9.68
CA CYS A 21 19.25 8.64 -10.40
C CYS A 21 20.41 7.72 -10.82
N THR A 22 20.20 6.39 -10.82
CA THR A 22 21.23 5.40 -11.16
C THR A 22 22.03 5.74 -12.43
N PRO A 23 21.42 6.17 -13.55
CA PRO A 23 22.19 6.46 -14.78
C PRO A 23 23.09 7.68 -14.63
N LEU A 24 22.63 8.70 -13.88
CA LEU A 24 23.45 9.87 -13.56
C LEU A 24 24.63 9.47 -12.67
N LEU A 25 24.41 8.60 -11.69
CA LEU A 25 25.48 8.11 -10.81
C LEU A 25 26.53 7.34 -11.60
N TYR A 26 26.13 6.42 -12.49
CA TYR A 26 27.06 5.70 -13.36
C TYR A 26 27.87 6.67 -14.23
N GLY A 27 27.20 7.67 -14.83
CA GLY A 27 27.86 8.69 -15.66
C GLY A 27 28.83 9.57 -14.88
N THR A 28 28.47 10.01 -13.67
CA THR A 28 29.35 10.81 -12.80
C THR A 28 30.57 10.03 -12.35
N VAL A 29 30.41 8.77 -11.95
CA VAL A 29 31.54 7.90 -11.58
C VAL A 29 32.44 7.66 -12.79
N LEU A 30 31.86 7.37 -13.96
CA LEU A 30 32.62 7.17 -15.20
C LEU A 30 33.43 8.41 -15.57
N LEU A 31 32.82 9.59 -15.49
CA LEU A 31 33.51 10.86 -15.71
C LEU A 31 34.64 11.07 -14.70
N GLY A 32 34.39 10.84 -13.41
CA GLY A 32 35.39 10.98 -12.35
C GLY A 32 36.62 10.09 -12.56
N ILE A 33 36.43 8.79 -12.84
CA ILE A 33 37.55 7.88 -13.10
C ILE A 33 38.29 8.24 -14.39
N THR A 34 37.59 8.77 -15.39
CA THR A 34 38.19 9.23 -16.65
C THR A 34 39.08 10.46 -16.46
N LEU A 35 38.71 11.35 -15.54
CA LEU A 35 39.47 12.57 -15.24
C LEU A 35 40.64 12.31 -14.29
N LEU A 36 40.47 11.42 -13.30
CA LEU A 36 41.42 11.26 -12.18
C LEU A 36 42.33 10.02 -12.30
N HIS A 37 41.88 8.98 -13.01
CA HIS A 37 42.50 7.66 -12.98
C HIS A 37 42.66 7.03 -14.36
N ARG A 38 42.69 7.83 -15.43
CA ARG A 38 42.76 7.34 -16.82
C ARG A 38 43.92 6.38 -17.09
N ASP A 39 45.06 6.64 -16.46
CA ASP A 39 46.29 5.87 -16.66
C ASP A 39 46.38 4.66 -15.70
N ALA A 40 45.41 4.47 -14.82
CA ALA A 40 45.38 3.33 -13.90
C ALA A 40 45.14 2.01 -14.67
N PRO A 41 45.79 0.90 -14.28
CA PRO A 41 45.68 -0.37 -15.00
C PRO A 41 44.26 -0.96 -14.99
N TRP A 42 43.46 -0.64 -13.97
CA TRP A 42 42.06 -1.09 -13.83
C TRP A 42 41.05 -0.20 -14.58
N TYR A 43 41.45 0.97 -15.06
CA TYR A 43 40.55 1.98 -15.64
C TYR A 43 39.70 1.42 -16.78
N ARG A 44 40.34 0.73 -17.75
CA ARG A 44 39.63 0.22 -18.94
C ARG A 44 38.52 -0.75 -18.55
N ALA A 45 38.76 -1.61 -17.57
CA ALA A 45 37.76 -2.56 -17.08
C ALA A 45 36.61 -1.83 -16.37
N ALA A 46 36.92 -0.92 -15.44
CA ALA A 46 35.89 -0.14 -14.74
C ALA A 46 35.05 0.72 -15.69
N ALA A 47 35.68 1.39 -16.65
CA ALA A 47 35.00 2.19 -17.67
C ALA A 47 34.10 1.33 -18.57
N ALA A 48 34.56 0.14 -18.97
CA ALA A 48 33.75 -0.79 -19.75
C ALA A 48 32.52 -1.29 -18.96
N VAL A 49 32.67 -1.59 -17.67
CA VAL A 49 31.54 -2.00 -16.81
C VAL A 49 30.52 -0.86 -16.68
N LEU A 50 30.96 0.35 -16.32
CA LEU A 50 30.06 1.51 -16.18
C LEU A 50 29.38 1.88 -17.51
N GLY A 51 30.13 1.85 -18.62
CA GLY A 51 29.59 2.05 -19.96
C GLY A 51 28.56 0.99 -20.33
N GLY A 52 28.83 -0.28 -20.02
CA GLY A 52 27.90 -1.38 -20.22
C GLY A 52 26.61 -1.23 -19.40
N LEU A 53 26.72 -0.81 -18.13
CA LEU A 53 25.55 -0.53 -17.28
C LEU A 53 24.71 0.63 -17.80
N LEU A 54 25.33 1.70 -18.31
CA LEU A 54 24.64 2.82 -18.97
C LEU A 54 23.90 2.38 -20.23
N VAL A 55 24.53 1.55 -21.07
CA VAL A 55 23.89 1.00 -22.27
C VAL A 55 22.72 0.09 -21.89
N ALA A 56 22.91 -0.80 -20.91
CA ALA A 56 21.86 -1.68 -20.42
C ALA A 56 20.66 -0.90 -19.87
N GLU A 57 20.91 0.17 -19.11
CA GLU A 57 19.85 1.05 -18.63
C GLU A 57 19.15 1.77 -19.80
N ALA A 58 19.88 2.32 -20.77
CA ALA A 58 19.29 2.99 -21.91
C ALA A 58 18.40 2.06 -22.74
N LEU A 59 18.83 0.81 -22.94
CA LEU A 59 18.05 -0.24 -23.58
C LEU A 59 16.80 -0.59 -22.76
N PHE A 60 16.94 -0.80 -21.45
CA PHE A 60 15.81 -1.03 -20.56
C PHE A 60 14.80 0.13 -20.62
N TYR A 61 15.28 1.36 -20.53
CA TYR A 61 14.47 2.56 -20.56
C TYR A 61 13.66 2.66 -21.86
N GLY A 62 14.33 2.52 -23.01
CA GLY A 62 13.71 2.64 -24.33
C GLY A 62 12.81 1.47 -24.71
N LEU A 63 13.19 0.24 -24.37
CA LEU A 63 12.52 -0.98 -24.84
C LEU A 63 11.47 -1.53 -23.86
N VAL A 64 11.58 -1.22 -22.57
CA VAL A 64 10.68 -1.75 -21.52
C VAL A 64 9.94 -0.61 -20.82
N TYR A 65 10.67 0.33 -20.22
CA TYR A 65 10.08 1.36 -19.35
C TYR A 65 9.16 2.34 -20.11
N VAL A 66 9.62 2.89 -21.23
CA VAL A 66 8.84 3.84 -22.05
C VAL A 66 7.59 3.18 -22.66
N PRO A 67 7.66 2.01 -23.30
CA PRO A 67 6.47 1.33 -23.81
C PRO A 67 5.48 0.97 -22.71
N TYR A 68 5.95 0.62 -21.51
CA TYR A 68 5.07 0.35 -20.37
C TYR A 68 4.36 1.63 -19.91
N THR A 69 5.10 2.69 -19.64
CA THR A 69 4.55 3.94 -19.09
C THR A 69 3.59 4.64 -20.06
N ARG A 70 3.75 4.48 -21.38
CA ARG A 70 2.76 4.92 -22.37
C ARG A 70 1.38 4.27 -22.19
N ARG A 71 1.30 3.08 -21.60
CA ARG A 71 0.02 2.39 -21.33
C ARG A 71 -0.75 3.05 -20.19
N LEU A 72 -0.07 3.71 -19.26
CA LEU A 72 -0.66 4.40 -18.11
C LEU A 72 -1.61 5.53 -18.53
N SER A 73 -1.40 6.11 -19.71
CA SER A 73 -2.25 7.17 -20.26
C SER A 73 -3.59 6.67 -20.82
N ARG A 74 -3.79 5.34 -20.92
CA ARG A 74 -5.07 4.79 -21.36
C ARG A 74 -6.14 5.05 -20.30
N ALA A 75 -7.37 5.31 -20.73
CA ALA A 75 -8.51 5.46 -19.83
C ALA A 75 -8.84 4.14 -19.13
N ALA A 76 -9.41 4.24 -17.92
CA ALA A 76 -9.93 3.08 -17.21
C ALA A 76 -11.13 2.51 -17.95
N VAL A 77 -11.29 1.18 -17.96
CA VAL A 77 -12.51 0.53 -18.42
C VAL A 77 -13.36 0.23 -17.19
N HIS A 78 -14.35 1.08 -16.95
CA HIS A 78 -15.19 1.01 -15.75
C HIS A 78 -16.12 -0.21 -15.75
N PRO A 79 -16.52 -0.70 -14.57
CA PRO A 79 -17.52 -1.76 -14.44
C PRO A 79 -18.88 -1.30 -14.99
N ALA A 80 -19.82 -2.23 -15.10
CA ALA A 80 -21.19 -1.89 -15.44
C ALA A 80 -21.71 -0.77 -14.52
N PRO A 81 -22.39 0.26 -15.08
CA PRO A 81 -22.99 1.31 -14.29
C PRO A 81 -24.02 0.74 -13.32
N LEU A 82 -24.05 1.25 -12.10
CA LEU A 82 -25.11 0.95 -11.13
C LEU A 82 -26.44 1.54 -11.64
N SER A 83 -27.56 0.90 -11.30
CA SER A 83 -28.88 1.51 -11.50
C SER A 83 -29.05 2.76 -10.60
N PRO A 84 -29.96 3.69 -10.92
CA PRO A 84 -30.22 4.87 -10.08
C PRO A 84 -30.54 4.51 -8.62
N GLY A 85 -31.33 3.46 -8.40
CA GLY A 85 -31.67 2.99 -7.05
C GLY A 85 -30.47 2.45 -6.28
N GLU A 86 -29.60 1.67 -6.95
CA GLU A 86 -28.37 1.16 -6.34
C GLU A 86 -27.37 2.29 -6.03
N ARG A 87 -27.23 3.27 -6.93
CA ARG A 87 -26.41 4.46 -6.69
C ARG A 87 -26.91 5.24 -5.49
N ARG A 88 -28.22 5.48 -5.41
CA ARG A 88 -28.84 6.18 -4.27
C ARG A 88 -28.59 5.45 -2.97
N ALA A 89 -28.81 4.14 -2.93
CA ALA A 89 -28.56 3.32 -1.75
C ALA A 89 -27.08 3.36 -1.33
N LEU A 90 -26.15 3.31 -2.28
CA LEU A 90 -24.72 3.44 -2.01
C LEU A 90 -24.38 4.83 -1.45
N PHE A 91 -24.90 5.89 -2.06
CA PHE A 91 -24.70 7.27 -1.61
C PHE A 91 -25.21 7.49 -0.18
N ASP A 92 -26.46 7.08 0.09
CA ASP A 92 -27.07 7.22 1.41
C ASP A 92 -26.27 6.43 2.47
N ARG A 93 -25.79 5.23 2.11
CA ARG A 93 -24.95 4.42 3.01
C ARG A 93 -23.60 5.07 3.28
N CYS A 94 -22.97 5.69 2.28
CA CYS A 94 -21.76 6.47 2.49
C CYS A 94 -22.03 7.64 3.43
N MET A 95 -23.03 8.48 3.15
CA MET A 95 -23.34 9.67 3.96
C MET A 95 -23.71 9.31 5.41
N ALA A 96 -24.35 8.16 5.64
CA ALA A 96 -24.66 7.67 6.98
C ALA A 96 -23.40 7.29 7.79
N ASN A 97 -22.27 7.01 7.12
CA ASN A 97 -21.03 6.56 7.74
C ASN A 97 -19.89 7.60 7.60
N VAL A 98 -20.19 8.84 7.20
CA VAL A 98 -19.24 9.96 7.21
C VAL A 98 -19.24 10.61 8.60
N PRO A 99 -18.12 10.55 9.37
CA PRO A 99 -18.08 11.14 10.72
C PRO A 99 -18.17 12.67 10.71
N ALA A 100 -17.49 13.32 9.75
CA ALA A 100 -17.44 14.77 9.61
C ALA A 100 -17.45 15.19 8.14
N HIS A 101 -18.57 15.77 7.69
CA HIS A 101 -18.82 16.09 6.29
C HIS A 101 -17.89 17.18 5.73
N ASP A 102 -17.49 18.17 6.55
CA ASP A 102 -16.53 19.20 6.16
C ASP A 102 -15.15 18.58 5.87
N MET A 103 -14.64 17.75 6.80
CA MET A 103 -13.36 17.06 6.63
C MET A 103 -13.39 16.07 5.46
N TYR A 104 -14.51 15.35 5.29
CA TYR A 104 -14.73 14.45 4.16
C TYR A 104 -14.51 15.17 2.83
N LEU A 105 -15.16 16.32 2.62
CA LEU A 105 -14.94 17.10 1.41
C LEU A 105 -13.51 17.62 1.33
N ARG A 106 -12.99 18.29 2.36
CA ARG A 106 -11.62 18.85 2.30
C ARG A 106 -10.58 17.82 1.84
N TRP A 107 -10.62 16.61 2.37
CA TRP A 107 -9.63 15.58 2.03
C TRP A 107 -9.88 14.90 0.68
N TRP A 108 -11.13 14.75 0.24
CA TRP A 108 -11.43 14.40 -1.16
C TRP A 108 -11.00 15.49 -2.15
N PHE A 109 -10.88 16.75 -1.69
CA PHE A 109 -10.36 17.89 -2.43
C PHE A 109 -8.92 18.28 -2.04
N LEU A 110 -8.11 17.27 -1.69
CA LEU A 110 -6.65 17.41 -1.48
C LEU A 110 -6.22 18.36 -0.35
N GLY A 111 -7.07 18.52 0.67
CA GLY A 111 -6.86 19.44 1.78
C GLY A 111 -7.17 20.90 1.44
N ALA A 112 -7.95 21.16 0.40
CA ALA A 112 -8.39 22.50 0.03
C ALA A 112 -9.19 23.19 1.16
N ASP A 113 -9.19 24.52 1.15
CA ASP A 113 -10.11 25.27 2.00
C ASP A 113 -11.55 24.96 1.56
N ILE A 114 -12.45 24.82 2.52
CA ILE A 114 -13.86 24.50 2.24
C ILE A 114 -14.53 25.60 1.40
N ASP A 115 -14.08 26.85 1.50
CA ASP A 115 -14.64 27.97 0.74
C ASP A 115 -14.18 27.95 -0.74
N ASP A 116 -13.10 27.24 -1.05
CA ASP A 116 -12.65 26.96 -2.43
C ASP A 116 -13.39 25.78 -3.07
N ILE A 117 -14.15 25.01 -2.30
CA ILE A 117 -14.95 23.87 -2.76
C ILE A 117 -16.37 24.35 -3.06
N ARG A 118 -16.68 24.51 -4.35
CA ARG A 118 -17.98 25.02 -4.81
C ARG A 118 -18.82 23.94 -5.47
N ARG A 119 -20.07 24.26 -5.80
CA ARG A 119 -21.04 23.30 -6.34
C ARG A 119 -20.52 22.56 -7.58
N ASP A 120 -19.80 23.23 -8.49
CA ASP A 120 -19.31 22.56 -9.69
C ASP A 120 -18.15 21.59 -9.40
N ASN A 121 -17.31 21.90 -8.40
CA ASN A 121 -16.26 20.99 -7.94
C ASN A 121 -16.89 19.72 -7.33
N VAL A 122 -17.92 19.87 -6.51
CA VAL A 122 -18.64 18.74 -5.90
C VAL A 122 -19.41 17.92 -6.93
N ARG A 123 -20.01 18.56 -7.95
CA ARG A 123 -20.63 17.83 -9.09
C ARG A 123 -19.61 16.97 -9.83
N GLU A 124 -18.44 17.50 -10.13
CA GLU A 124 -17.35 16.77 -10.79
C GLU A 124 -16.88 15.58 -9.93
N PHE A 125 -16.79 15.76 -8.61
CA PHE A 125 -16.49 14.68 -7.67
C PHE A 125 -17.58 13.60 -7.65
N LEU A 126 -18.87 13.97 -7.60
CA LEU A 126 -19.98 13.03 -7.56
C LEU A 126 -20.11 12.23 -8.86
N LEU A 127 -19.89 12.86 -10.01
CA LEU A 127 -19.87 12.20 -11.32
C LEU A 127 -18.83 11.08 -11.35
N TRP A 128 -17.61 11.35 -10.89
CA TRP A 128 -16.61 10.30 -10.76
C TRP A 128 -17.01 9.25 -9.71
N GLY A 129 -17.35 9.70 -8.50
CA GLY A 129 -17.54 8.84 -7.34
C GLY A 129 -18.69 7.84 -7.48
N PHE A 130 -19.82 8.27 -8.06
CA PHE A 130 -21.07 7.49 -8.09
C PHE A 130 -21.54 7.12 -9.50
N PHE A 131 -21.04 7.79 -10.55
CA PHE A 131 -21.45 7.52 -11.94
C PHE A 131 -20.33 6.94 -12.81
N ASP A 132 -19.07 6.98 -12.36
CA ASP A 132 -17.89 6.63 -13.17
C ASP A 132 -17.69 7.51 -14.41
N LEU A 133 -18.21 8.74 -14.41
CA LEU A 133 -18.19 9.62 -15.58
C LEU A 133 -17.31 10.84 -15.36
N GLY A 134 -16.69 11.31 -16.45
CA GLY A 134 -16.22 12.69 -16.57
C GLY A 134 -17.37 13.65 -16.92
N GLU A 135 -17.14 14.96 -16.73
CA GLU A 135 -18.15 15.98 -17.07
C GLU A 135 -18.55 15.98 -18.56
N GLU A 136 -17.57 15.81 -19.46
CA GLU A 136 -17.82 15.77 -20.91
C GLU A 136 -18.67 14.55 -21.30
N GLU A 137 -18.39 13.39 -20.69
CA GLU A 137 -19.16 12.17 -20.93
C GLU A 137 -20.59 12.30 -20.39
N ALA A 138 -20.76 12.90 -19.21
CA ALA A 138 -22.08 13.17 -18.65
C ALA A 138 -22.89 14.15 -19.52
N ARG A 139 -22.26 15.17 -20.09
CA ARG A 139 -22.90 16.14 -21.01
C ARG A 139 -23.31 15.50 -22.34
N ALA A 140 -22.50 14.57 -22.84
CA ALA A 140 -22.75 13.85 -24.08
C ALA A 140 -23.73 12.67 -23.93
N SER A 141 -24.08 12.28 -22.70
CA SER A 141 -24.99 11.16 -22.42
C SER A 141 -26.44 11.46 -22.81
N ASP A 142 -27.13 10.47 -23.38
CA ASP A 142 -28.58 10.52 -23.61
C ASP A 142 -29.39 10.65 -22.31
N SER A 143 -28.79 10.31 -21.15
CA SER A 143 -29.41 10.41 -19.82
C SER A 143 -29.00 11.67 -19.05
N ARG A 144 -28.45 12.70 -19.73
CA ARG A 144 -27.91 13.90 -19.08
C ARG A 144 -28.90 14.60 -18.13
N GLU A 145 -30.18 14.71 -18.48
CA GLU A 145 -31.19 15.35 -17.63
C GLU A 145 -31.45 14.53 -16.36
N ALA A 146 -31.48 13.20 -16.48
CA ALA A 146 -31.65 12.29 -15.34
C ALA A 146 -30.44 12.34 -14.40
N ILE A 147 -29.23 12.32 -14.96
CA ILE A 147 -27.98 12.46 -14.21
C ILE A 147 -27.95 13.80 -13.48
N ALA A 148 -28.32 14.90 -14.16
CA ALA A 148 -28.37 16.23 -13.55
C ALA A 148 -29.35 16.29 -12.37
N GLY A 149 -30.53 15.67 -12.50
CA GLY A 149 -31.50 15.56 -11.40
C GLY A 149 -30.94 14.82 -10.19
N GLU A 150 -30.34 13.64 -10.39
CA GLU A 150 -29.72 12.87 -9.30
C GLU A 150 -28.56 13.63 -8.62
N LEU A 151 -27.73 14.34 -9.41
CA LEU A 151 -26.65 15.16 -8.86
C LEU A 151 -27.17 16.32 -8.00
N ASP A 152 -28.27 16.95 -8.40
CA ASP A 152 -28.88 18.02 -7.61
C ASP A 152 -29.48 17.50 -6.31
N GLU A 153 -30.05 16.29 -6.30
CA GLU A 153 -30.49 15.60 -5.08
C GLU A 153 -29.31 15.31 -4.14
N TYR A 154 -28.24 14.70 -4.65
CA TYR A 154 -27.05 14.40 -3.85
C TYR A 154 -26.39 15.67 -3.30
N MET A 155 -26.35 16.73 -4.11
CA MET A 155 -25.87 18.04 -3.69
C MET A 155 -26.69 18.61 -2.53
N ALA A 156 -28.02 18.54 -2.62
CA ALA A 156 -28.90 19.04 -1.57
C ALA A 156 -28.67 18.30 -0.24
N ILE A 157 -28.48 16.98 -0.28
CA ILE A 157 -28.14 16.18 0.91
C ILE A 157 -26.79 16.60 1.48
N ILE A 158 -25.77 16.83 0.64
CA ILE A 158 -24.46 17.29 1.10
C ILE A 158 -24.56 18.67 1.76
N GLU A 159 -25.26 19.63 1.14
CA GLU A 159 -25.46 20.98 1.69
C GLU A 159 -26.24 20.94 3.03
N GLU A 160 -27.25 20.06 3.14
CA GLU A 160 -27.97 19.81 4.38
C GLU A 160 -27.04 19.27 5.48
N ARG A 161 -26.22 18.26 5.16
CA ARG A 161 -25.27 17.65 6.11
C ARG A 161 -24.13 18.59 6.53
N LEU A 162 -23.75 19.52 5.66
CA LEU A 162 -22.81 20.61 5.98
C LEU A 162 -23.47 21.71 6.83
N GLY A 163 -24.80 21.77 6.89
CA GLY A 163 -25.55 22.85 7.53
C GLY A 163 -25.44 24.20 6.81
N ARG A 164 -24.93 24.21 5.57
CA ARG A 164 -24.77 25.43 4.76
C ARG A 164 -24.79 25.12 3.26
N PRO A 165 -25.34 26.01 2.42
CA PRO A 165 -25.22 25.88 0.97
C PRO A 165 -23.78 26.12 0.51
N LEU A 166 -23.37 25.45 -0.57
CA LEU A 166 -22.09 25.69 -1.22
C LEU A 166 -22.21 26.87 -2.20
N GLU A 167 -21.12 27.63 -2.37
CA GLU A 167 -21.11 28.73 -3.34
C GLU A 167 -21.35 28.23 -4.77
N ARG A 168 -22.01 29.07 -5.58
CA ARG A 168 -22.30 28.76 -6.98
C ARG A 168 -21.03 28.84 -7.84
N GLY A 169 -21.03 28.07 -8.92
CA GLY A 169 -19.95 28.03 -9.89
C GLY A 169 -18.80 27.10 -9.47
N ARG A 170 -17.65 27.29 -10.13
CA ARG A 170 -16.42 26.51 -9.91
C ARG A 170 -15.43 27.30 -9.07
N GLY A 171 -14.97 26.70 -7.98
CA GLY A 171 -13.88 27.19 -7.15
C GLY A 171 -12.53 26.65 -7.60
N THR A 172 -11.47 27.00 -6.87
CA THR A 172 -10.08 26.67 -7.23
C THR A 172 -9.66 25.25 -6.84
N ALA A 173 -10.45 24.59 -5.98
CA ALA A 173 -10.18 23.24 -5.50
C ALA A 173 -10.26 22.17 -6.60
N LYS A 174 -9.50 21.08 -6.43
CA LYS A 174 -9.51 19.91 -7.33
C LYS A 174 -9.84 18.66 -6.54
N SER A 175 -10.80 17.87 -7.02
CA SER A 175 -11.13 16.57 -6.43
C SER A 175 -10.11 15.51 -6.86
N LEU A 176 -9.89 14.55 -5.96
CA LEU A 176 -9.18 13.32 -6.22
C LEU A 176 -10.12 12.35 -6.96
N ARG A 177 -9.76 11.95 -8.20
CA ARG A 177 -10.54 11.04 -9.04
C ARG A 177 -9.65 9.94 -9.63
N LEU A 178 -9.33 8.93 -8.82
CA LEU A 178 -8.28 7.94 -9.12
C LEU A 178 -8.31 7.38 -10.55
N THR A 179 -9.49 7.01 -11.03
CA THR A 179 -9.66 6.32 -12.32
C THR A 179 -9.66 7.24 -13.53
N LEU A 180 -9.86 8.54 -13.33
CA LEU A 180 -9.94 9.56 -14.38
C LEU A 180 -8.71 10.46 -14.42
N ASP A 181 -8.09 10.73 -13.27
CA ASP A 181 -6.90 11.56 -13.17
C ASP A 181 -5.68 10.89 -13.83
N GLY A 182 -4.67 11.71 -14.14
CA GLY A 182 -3.36 11.22 -14.56
C GLY A 182 -2.70 10.36 -13.48
N ILE A 183 -1.93 9.36 -13.92
CA ILE A 183 -1.19 8.46 -13.03
C ILE A 183 0.21 9.04 -12.77
N ASP A 184 0.46 9.37 -11.51
CA ASP A 184 1.77 9.85 -11.08
C ASP A 184 2.71 8.65 -10.85
N THR A 185 3.81 8.61 -11.60
CA THR A 185 4.85 7.58 -11.45
C THR A 185 6.21 8.22 -11.32
N THR A 186 7.14 7.49 -10.72
CA THR A 186 8.55 7.90 -10.67
C THR A 186 9.43 6.85 -11.32
N TYR A 187 10.58 7.27 -11.86
CA TYR A 187 11.50 6.36 -12.53
C TYR A 187 12.07 5.30 -11.57
N ARG A 188 12.13 4.05 -12.05
CA ARG A 188 12.77 2.91 -11.41
C ARG A 188 13.87 2.41 -12.33
N SER A 189 15.12 2.46 -11.88
CA SER A 189 16.24 1.99 -12.68
C SER A 189 16.26 0.48 -12.86
N LEU A 190 17.11 0.01 -13.77
CA LEU A 190 17.36 -1.41 -13.94
C LEU A 190 17.92 -2.03 -12.65
N ALA A 191 18.67 -1.25 -11.84
CA ALA A 191 19.18 -1.69 -10.55
C ALA A 191 18.07 -2.01 -9.55
N TRP A 192 16.99 -1.21 -9.49
CA TRP A 192 15.82 -1.54 -8.66
C TRP A 192 15.17 -2.85 -9.11
N TYR A 193 14.99 -3.01 -10.42
CA TYR A 193 14.40 -4.23 -10.97
C TYR A 193 15.30 -5.47 -10.81
N ALA A 194 16.62 -5.30 -10.72
CA ALA A 194 17.53 -6.36 -10.33
C ALA A 194 17.31 -6.78 -8.86
N VAL A 195 17.06 -5.85 -7.94
CA VAL A 195 16.69 -6.17 -6.55
C VAL A 195 15.37 -6.96 -6.51
N VAL A 196 14.34 -6.50 -7.22
CA VAL A 196 13.05 -7.20 -7.32
C VAL A 196 13.22 -8.62 -7.87
N PHE A 197 14.09 -8.80 -8.86
CA PHE A 197 14.44 -10.12 -9.40
C PHE A 197 15.08 -11.02 -8.34
N VAL A 198 16.12 -10.54 -7.64
CA VAL A 198 16.83 -11.33 -6.62
C VAL A 198 15.91 -11.74 -5.48
N VAL A 199 15.12 -10.80 -4.95
CA VAL A 199 14.20 -11.07 -3.84
C VAL A 199 13.14 -12.08 -4.22
N ASP A 200 12.66 -12.06 -5.46
CA ASP A 200 11.71 -13.03 -5.98
C ASP A 200 12.31 -14.43 -6.14
N GLN A 201 13.56 -14.52 -6.59
CA GLN A 201 14.27 -15.80 -6.61
C GLN A 201 14.48 -16.34 -5.19
N ALA A 202 14.87 -15.49 -4.23
CA ALA A 202 15.01 -15.86 -2.83
C ALA A 202 13.67 -16.33 -2.24
N THR A 203 12.59 -15.61 -2.53
CA THR A 203 11.22 -15.99 -2.12
C THR A 203 10.84 -17.35 -2.67
N HIS A 204 11.14 -17.62 -3.95
CA HIS A 204 10.85 -18.90 -4.57
C HIS A 204 11.59 -20.05 -3.88
N LEU A 205 12.89 -19.88 -3.62
CA LEU A 205 13.68 -20.89 -2.91
C LEU A 205 13.20 -21.09 -1.48
N ALA A 206 12.87 -20.02 -0.77
CA ALA A 206 12.38 -20.10 0.62
C ALA A 206 11.02 -20.80 0.70
N MET A 207 10.10 -20.51 -0.22
CA MET A 207 8.79 -21.19 -0.27
C MET A 207 8.94 -22.69 -0.60
N LEU A 208 9.85 -23.06 -1.53
CA LEU A 208 10.18 -24.46 -1.81
C LEU A 208 10.80 -25.15 -0.58
N TRP A 209 11.69 -24.47 0.13
CA TRP A 209 12.31 -24.96 1.37
C TRP A 209 11.25 -25.26 2.45
N HIS A 210 10.22 -24.43 2.55
CA HIS A 210 9.05 -24.65 3.41
C HIS A 210 8.03 -25.65 2.83
N GLY A 211 8.38 -26.41 1.80
CA GLY A 211 7.54 -27.50 1.27
C GLY A 211 6.37 -27.05 0.40
N PHE A 212 6.29 -25.78 0.02
CA PHE A 212 5.25 -25.31 -0.90
C PHE A 212 5.52 -25.75 -2.33
N GLN A 213 4.44 -26.00 -3.05
CA GLN A 213 4.46 -26.35 -4.47
C GLN A 213 4.11 -25.10 -5.28
N TYR A 214 5.01 -24.69 -6.16
CA TYR A 214 4.75 -23.57 -7.06
C TYR A 214 3.92 -24.00 -8.27
N TYR A 215 2.84 -23.28 -8.54
CA TYR A 215 2.00 -23.40 -9.74
C TYR A 215 2.14 -22.12 -10.58
N ALA A 216 2.92 -22.23 -11.66
CA ALA A 216 3.23 -21.08 -12.51
C ALA A 216 2.10 -20.75 -13.49
N ARG A 217 2.08 -19.48 -13.92
CA ARG A 217 1.18 -18.98 -14.97
C ARG A 217 1.52 -19.58 -16.33
N SER A 218 0.69 -19.26 -17.32
CA SER A 218 0.99 -19.57 -18.72
C SER A 218 2.31 -18.93 -19.18
N PRO A 219 3.09 -19.60 -20.05
CA PRO A 219 4.34 -19.03 -20.57
C PRO A 219 4.18 -17.65 -21.22
N ALA A 220 3.05 -17.40 -21.89
CA ALA A 220 2.74 -16.10 -22.49
C ALA A 220 2.69 -14.98 -21.41
N ALA A 221 1.96 -15.20 -20.33
CA ALA A 221 1.90 -14.24 -19.21
C ALA A 221 3.26 -14.05 -18.52
N THR A 222 4.09 -15.09 -18.47
CA THR A 222 5.45 -15.02 -17.94
C THR A 222 6.36 -14.13 -18.80
N LEU A 223 6.28 -14.25 -20.13
CA LEU A 223 7.09 -13.45 -21.06
C LEU A 223 6.71 -11.96 -21.08
N GLU A 224 5.48 -11.62 -20.68
CA GLU A 224 5.01 -10.24 -20.52
C GLU A 224 5.39 -9.61 -19.16
N THR A 225 6.17 -10.30 -18.33
CA THR A 225 6.55 -9.85 -17.00
C THR A 225 7.99 -9.34 -16.98
N PHE A 226 8.18 -8.12 -16.49
CA PHE A 226 9.50 -7.59 -16.15
C PHE A 226 9.58 -7.23 -14.66
N PRO A 227 10.65 -7.63 -13.94
CA PRO A 227 11.80 -8.43 -14.40
C PRO A 227 11.40 -9.85 -14.84
N PRO A 228 12.19 -10.49 -15.72
CA PRO A 228 11.93 -11.86 -16.17
C PRO A 228 11.87 -12.85 -14.99
N ARG A 229 11.03 -13.88 -15.12
CA ARG A 229 10.80 -14.90 -14.08
C ARG A 229 11.17 -16.30 -14.58
N PRO A 230 12.47 -16.67 -14.61
CA PRO A 230 12.92 -17.97 -15.10
C PRO A 230 12.31 -19.14 -14.30
N GLN A 231 12.06 -18.95 -13.00
CA GLN A 231 11.39 -19.94 -12.15
C GLN A 231 9.97 -20.28 -12.62
N GLU A 232 9.26 -19.34 -13.26
CA GLU A 232 7.97 -19.65 -13.88
C GLU A 232 8.15 -20.48 -15.16
N LEU A 233 9.09 -20.11 -16.03
CA LEU A 233 9.34 -20.85 -17.27
C LEU A 233 9.71 -22.32 -17.00
N LEU A 234 10.54 -22.55 -15.98
CA LEU A 234 11.05 -23.86 -15.56
C LEU A 234 10.14 -24.61 -14.59
N ALA A 235 9.00 -24.03 -14.18
CA ALA A 235 8.14 -24.65 -13.18
C ALA A 235 7.56 -25.99 -13.66
N ARG A 236 7.60 -26.98 -12.77
CA ARG A 236 7.06 -28.34 -13.02
C ARG A 236 5.54 -28.38 -13.05
N ARG A 237 4.86 -27.42 -12.42
CA ARG A 237 3.40 -27.38 -12.32
C ARG A 237 2.88 -26.08 -12.94
N ARG A 238 1.76 -26.21 -13.64
CA ARG A 238 1.05 -25.10 -14.25
C ARG A 238 -0.27 -24.87 -13.53
N SER A 239 -0.59 -23.61 -13.31
CA SER A 239 -1.86 -23.20 -12.74
C SER A 239 -3.03 -23.60 -13.68
N PRO A 240 -4.15 -24.13 -13.15
CA PRO A 240 -5.39 -24.31 -13.92
C PRO A 240 -6.01 -22.96 -14.33
N ALA A 241 -5.52 -21.85 -13.77
CA ALA A 241 -5.87 -20.49 -14.08
C ALA A 241 -4.65 -19.78 -14.71
N PRO A 242 -4.58 -19.68 -16.05
CA PRO A 242 -3.35 -19.30 -16.76
C PRO A 242 -2.84 -17.88 -16.46
N GLY A 243 -3.66 -17.01 -15.86
CA GLY A 243 -3.31 -15.65 -15.45
C GLY A 243 -2.83 -15.51 -14.01
N LEU A 244 -3.07 -16.52 -13.15
CA LEU A 244 -2.77 -16.47 -11.71
C LEU A 244 -1.73 -17.53 -11.32
N GLY A 245 -0.60 -17.05 -10.78
CA GLY A 245 0.42 -17.89 -10.15
C GLY A 245 0.13 -18.02 -8.65
N TYR A 246 0.43 -19.17 -8.07
CA TYR A 246 0.21 -19.39 -6.64
C TYR A 246 1.12 -20.47 -6.06
N TRP A 247 1.25 -20.44 -4.75
CA TRP A 247 1.92 -21.46 -3.95
C TRP A 247 0.89 -22.32 -3.25
N HIS A 248 1.08 -23.63 -3.25
CA HIS A 248 0.17 -24.58 -2.64
C HIS A 248 0.91 -25.52 -1.68
N HIS A 249 0.42 -25.59 -0.44
CA HIS A 249 0.75 -26.66 0.49
C HIS A 249 -0.49 -27.55 0.68
N PRO A 250 -0.39 -28.88 0.48
CA PRO A 250 -1.54 -29.79 0.56
C PRO A 250 -2.22 -29.79 1.94
N HIS A 251 -3.55 -29.87 1.92
CA HIS A 251 -4.36 -30.08 3.12
C HIS A 251 -4.40 -31.56 3.51
N ARG A 252 -4.11 -31.88 4.78
CA ARG A 252 -4.11 -33.28 5.28
C ARG A 252 -4.82 -33.47 6.63
N THR A 253 -5.41 -32.43 7.23
CA THR A 253 -6.19 -32.53 8.47
C THR A 253 -7.68 -32.46 8.17
N ASP A 254 -8.49 -33.31 8.79
CA ASP A 254 -9.96 -33.28 8.63
C ASP A 254 -10.66 -32.28 9.59
N GLY A 255 -9.94 -31.68 10.55
CA GLY A 255 -10.52 -30.85 11.61
C GLY A 255 -10.27 -29.34 11.52
N GLU A 256 -9.50 -28.86 10.54
CA GLU A 256 -9.22 -27.43 10.36
C GLU A 256 -9.49 -27.00 8.92
N LEU A 257 -9.90 -25.76 8.72
CA LEU A 257 -10.14 -25.24 7.37
C LEU A 257 -8.83 -24.87 6.69
N PRO A 258 -8.60 -25.22 5.41
CA PRO A 258 -7.44 -24.72 4.66
C PRO A 258 -7.49 -23.19 4.49
N VAL A 259 -6.35 -22.57 4.15
CA VAL A 259 -6.20 -21.11 4.03
C VAL A 259 -6.02 -20.68 2.59
N VAL A 260 -6.81 -19.72 2.15
CA VAL A 260 -6.44 -18.87 1.01
C VAL A 260 -5.81 -17.58 1.55
N PHE A 261 -4.56 -17.31 1.16
CA PHE A 261 -3.83 -16.12 1.56
C PHE A 261 -3.69 -15.11 0.42
N PHE A 262 -4.04 -13.85 0.69
CA PHE A 262 -3.86 -12.72 -0.23
C PHE A 262 -2.92 -11.66 0.36
N HIS A 263 -1.81 -11.39 -0.33
CA HIS A 263 -0.84 -10.40 0.09
C HIS A 263 -1.23 -8.97 -0.29
N GLY A 264 -0.62 -7.99 0.39
CA GLY A 264 -0.73 -6.56 0.08
C GLY A 264 0.24 -6.11 -1.02
N ILE A 265 0.20 -4.82 -1.35
CA ILE A 265 1.19 -4.19 -2.24
C ILE A 265 2.59 -4.31 -1.60
N GLY A 266 3.60 -4.73 -2.37
CA GLY A 266 4.93 -4.98 -1.82
C GLY A 266 5.89 -5.62 -2.81
N ILE A 267 6.99 -6.17 -2.29
CA ILE A 267 7.99 -6.90 -3.10
C ILE A 267 7.60 -8.38 -3.32
N GLY A 268 6.30 -8.62 -3.55
CA GLY A 268 5.70 -9.95 -3.63
C GLY A 268 5.57 -10.63 -2.26
N LEU A 269 5.78 -11.94 -2.22
CA LEU A 269 5.53 -12.76 -1.03
C LEU A 269 6.65 -12.75 0.02
N TRP A 270 7.80 -12.12 -0.25
CA TRP A 270 8.98 -12.15 0.63
C TRP A 270 8.67 -11.83 2.10
N THR A 271 7.95 -10.72 2.34
CA THR A 271 7.60 -10.25 3.70
C THR A 271 6.60 -11.17 4.41
N TYR A 272 6.03 -12.14 3.70
CA TYR A 272 5.03 -13.07 4.23
C TYR A 272 5.55 -14.51 4.31
N VAL A 273 6.78 -14.80 3.85
CA VAL A 273 7.30 -16.17 3.81
C VAL A 273 7.23 -16.81 5.21
N ARG A 274 7.69 -16.11 6.24
CA ARG A 274 7.62 -16.61 7.63
C ARG A 274 6.16 -16.83 8.07
N PHE A 275 5.29 -15.85 7.85
CA PHE A 275 3.88 -15.92 8.23
C PHE A 275 3.15 -17.10 7.55
N VAL A 276 3.34 -17.25 6.25
CA VAL A 276 2.76 -18.34 5.45
C VAL A 276 3.38 -19.69 5.83
N ALA A 277 4.66 -19.72 6.16
CA ALA A 277 5.32 -20.90 6.69
C ALA A 277 4.75 -21.30 8.07
N GLU A 278 4.59 -20.38 9.00
CA GLU A 278 4.05 -20.65 10.34
C GLU A 278 2.58 -21.13 10.30
N MET A 279 1.79 -20.63 9.34
CA MET A 279 0.41 -21.08 9.13
C MET A 279 0.31 -22.59 8.84
N HIS A 280 1.26 -23.17 8.09
CA HIS A 280 1.31 -24.62 7.82
C HIS A 280 2.24 -25.39 8.77
N ALA A 281 3.29 -24.76 9.32
CA ALA A 281 4.27 -25.48 10.14
C ALA A 281 3.67 -25.95 11.46
N ALA A 282 2.66 -25.24 11.99
CA ALA A 282 2.07 -25.64 13.24
C ALA A 282 1.02 -26.77 13.14
N LYS A 283 0.48 -27.11 11.95
CA LYS A 283 -0.46 -28.24 11.69
C LYS A 283 -0.52 -28.59 10.20
N THR A 284 -0.90 -29.82 9.80
CA THR A 284 -1.00 -30.26 8.38
C THR A 284 -2.13 -29.62 7.54
N ARG A 285 -2.44 -28.34 7.82
CA ARG A 285 -3.40 -27.46 7.17
C ARG A 285 -2.94 -27.10 5.75
N GLY A 286 -3.89 -27.04 4.82
CA GLY A 286 -3.60 -26.65 3.44
C GLY A 286 -3.50 -25.14 3.32
N VAL A 287 -2.61 -24.65 2.47
CA VAL A 287 -2.43 -23.21 2.22
C VAL A 287 -2.29 -22.96 0.72
N VAL A 288 -3.08 -22.03 0.19
CA VAL A 288 -2.93 -21.44 -1.14
C VAL A 288 -2.57 -19.98 -0.95
N ALA A 289 -1.33 -19.62 -1.24
CA ALA A 289 -0.88 -18.23 -1.25
C ALA A 289 -0.84 -17.75 -2.69
N LEU A 290 -1.79 -16.86 -3.05
CA LEU A 290 -1.85 -16.28 -4.38
C LEU A 290 -0.70 -15.29 -4.58
N GLU A 291 -0.11 -15.28 -5.77
CA GLU A 291 0.92 -14.33 -6.15
C GLU A 291 0.35 -13.33 -7.18
N LEU A 292 -0.02 -12.13 -6.71
CA LEU A 292 -0.58 -11.07 -7.54
C LEU A 292 0.53 -10.11 -8.03
N LEU A 293 1.09 -10.40 -9.19
CA LEU A 293 2.24 -9.65 -9.72
C LEU A 293 2.00 -8.16 -10.02
N PRO A 294 0.81 -7.71 -10.47
CA PRO A 294 0.56 -6.27 -10.71
C PRO A 294 0.74 -5.37 -9.47
N VAL A 295 0.70 -5.94 -8.27
CA VAL A 295 0.94 -5.22 -7.00
C VAL A 295 2.28 -5.61 -6.35
N SER A 296 3.17 -6.27 -7.10
CA SER A 296 4.43 -6.84 -6.61
C SER A 296 5.68 -6.11 -7.13
N PHE A 297 5.61 -4.80 -7.36
CA PHE A 297 6.68 -3.94 -7.91
C PHE A 297 7.25 -4.42 -9.24
N ARG A 298 6.35 -4.83 -10.14
CA ARG A 298 6.67 -5.39 -11.46
C ARG A 298 5.92 -4.68 -12.56
N LEU A 299 6.53 -4.69 -13.74
CA LEU A 299 5.89 -4.26 -14.97
C LEU A 299 5.24 -5.49 -15.61
N THR A 300 3.92 -5.58 -15.50
CA THR A 300 3.14 -6.74 -15.99
C THR A 300 1.94 -6.31 -16.84
N ALA A 301 1.25 -7.30 -17.42
CA ALA A 301 -0.13 -7.11 -17.84
C ALA A 301 -1.00 -6.59 -16.67
N PRO A 302 -2.11 -5.89 -16.96
CA PRO A 302 -3.08 -5.46 -15.95
C PRO A 302 -3.57 -6.59 -15.03
N PRO A 303 -4.01 -6.28 -13.81
CA PRO A 303 -4.71 -7.26 -12.98
C PRO A 303 -5.99 -7.75 -13.67
N PRO A 304 -6.42 -9.00 -13.41
CA PRO A 304 -7.73 -9.46 -13.87
C PRO A 304 -8.83 -8.60 -13.27
N ASN A 305 -9.90 -8.33 -14.03
CA ASN A 305 -11.11 -7.73 -13.48
C ASN A 305 -11.79 -8.70 -12.49
N LYS A 306 -12.75 -8.19 -11.70
CA LYS A 306 -13.46 -8.95 -10.66
C LYS A 306 -14.02 -10.29 -11.16
N ALA A 307 -14.76 -10.29 -12.28
CA ALA A 307 -15.37 -11.50 -12.82
C ALA A 307 -14.32 -12.55 -13.22
N GLU A 308 -13.25 -12.10 -13.89
CA GLU A 308 -12.15 -12.95 -14.32
C GLU A 308 -11.35 -13.50 -13.14
N PHE A 309 -11.08 -12.68 -12.13
CA PHE A 309 -10.45 -13.09 -10.88
C PHE A 309 -11.25 -14.20 -10.19
N LEU A 310 -12.56 -14.00 -10.00
CA LEU A 310 -13.42 -15.00 -9.36
C LEU A 310 -13.44 -16.32 -10.13
N ARG A 311 -13.57 -16.26 -11.46
CA ARG A 311 -13.54 -17.44 -12.33
C ARG A 311 -12.21 -18.20 -12.23
N GLN A 312 -11.09 -17.48 -12.21
CA GLN A 312 -9.77 -18.07 -12.06
C GLN A 312 -9.56 -18.67 -10.66
N MET A 313 -10.02 -18.00 -9.61
CA MET A 313 -9.95 -18.52 -8.24
C MET A 313 -10.80 -19.78 -8.04
N THR A 314 -12.04 -19.81 -8.55
CA THR A 314 -12.88 -21.03 -8.52
C THR A 314 -12.14 -22.21 -9.14
N ARG A 315 -11.51 -22.02 -10.32
CA ARG A 315 -10.70 -23.08 -10.97
C ARG A 315 -9.50 -23.53 -10.13
N ILE A 316 -8.81 -22.62 -9.45
CA ILE A 316 -7.69 -22.97 -8.57
C ILE A 316 -8.19 -23.82 -7.40
N LEU A 317 -9.28 -23.40 -6.75
CA LEU A 317 -9.82 -24.09 -5.59
C LEU A 317 -10.40 -25.45 -5.95
N ASP A 318 -11.13 -25.56 -7.06
CA ASP A 318 -11.73 -26.82 -7.52
C ASP A 318 -10.69 -27.83 -8.04
N HIS A 319 -9.49 -27.35 -8.40
CA HIS A 319 -8.39 -28.22 -8.81
C HIS A 319 -7.80 -29.02 -7.63
N HIS A 320 -7.92 -28.50 -6.41
CA HIS A 320 -7.37 -29.14 -5.20
C HIS A 320 -8.49 -29.77 -4.38
N ARG A 321 -8.24 -30.97 -3.83
CA ARG A 321 -9.21 -31.64 -2.96
C ARG A 321 -9.29 -30.98 -1.58
N GLY A 322 -10.48 -30.95 -0.98
CA GLY A 322 -10.69 -30.46 0.38
C GLY A 322 -10.80 -28.94 0.52
N TRP A 323 -11.10 -28.23 -0.58
CA TRP A 323 -11.25 -26.77 -0.60
C TRP A 323 -12.71 -26.32 -0.67
N ASP A 324 -13.68 -27.20 -0.43
CA ASP A 324 -15.11 -26.85 -0.43
C ASP A 324 -15.45 -25.78 0.62
N ARG A 325 -14.71 -25.76 1.73
CA ARG A 325 -14.74 -24.72 2.75
C ARG A 325 -13.32 -24.30 3.10
N PHE A 326 -13.08 -23.00 3.28
CA PHE A 326 -11.74 -22.48 3.59
C PHE A 326 -11.79 -21.14 4.34
N THR A 327 -10.75 -20.84 5.10
CA THR A 327 -10.54 -19.53 5.71
C THR A 327 -9.82 -18.63 4.71
N ILE A 328 -10.24 -17.37 4.59
CA ILE A 328 -9.44 -16.34 3.90
C ILE A 328 -8.62 -15.58 4.93
N VAL A 329 -7.33 -15.43 4.67
CA VAL A 329 -6.45 -14.50 5.39
C VAL A 329 -5.91 -13.50 4.38
N SER A 330 -6.05 -12.21 4.63
CA SER A 330 -5.57 -11.20 3.68
C SER A 330 -5.02 -9.96 4.34
N HIS A 331 -4.00 -9.38 3.73
CA HIS A 331 -3.37 -8.15 4.19
C HIS A 331 -3.56 -6.99 3.21
N SER A 332 -3.87 -5.79 3.72
CA SER A 332 -3.84 -4.55 2.94
C SER A 332 -4.63 -4.68 1.62
N TYR A 333 -4.01 -4.43 0.47
CA TYR A 333 -4.63 -4.61 -0.86
C TYR A 333 -5.27 -5.99 -1.06
N GLY A 334 -4.74 -7.06 -0.45
CA GLY A 334 -5.32 -8.40 -0.52
C GLY A 334 -6.76 -8.46 -0.02
N SER A 335 -7.18 -7.54 0.85
CA SER A 335 -8.57 -7.41 1.29
C SER A 335 -9.54 -7.07 0.16
N VAL A 336 -9.08 -6.48 -0.96
CA VAL A 336 -9.89 -6.29 -2.19
C VAL A 336 -10.32 -7.62 -2.79
N LEU A 337 -9.37 -8.56 -2.90
CA LEU A 337 -9.63 -9.90 -3.43
C LEU A 337 -10.59 -10.66 -2.50
N THR A 338 -10.41 -10.50 -1.19
CA THR A 338 -11.34 -10.99 -0.19
C THR A 338 -12.74 -10.43 -0.39
N THR A 339 -12.90 -9.11 -0.53
CA THR A 339 -14.20 -8.47 -0.80
C THR A 339 -14.88 -9.07 -2.03
N HIS A 340 -14.13 -9.25 -3.13
CA HIS A 340 -14.67 -9.82 -4.35
C HIS A 340 -15.18 -11.26 -4.12
N MET A 341 -14.42 -12.09 -3.40
CA MET A 341 -14.81 -13.47 -3.10
C MET A 341 -16.01 -13.54 -2.16
N LEU A 342 -16.06 -12.71 -1.12
CA LEU A 342 -17.19 -12.66 -0.19
C LEU A 342 -18.48 -12.19 -0.86
N GLY A 343 -18.37 -11.27 -1.82
CA GLY A 343 -19.48 -10.81 -2.65
C GLY A 343 -19.93 -11.79 -3.74
N SER A 344 -19.17 -12.87 -3.99
CA SER A 344 -19.54 -13.90 -4.95
C SER A 344 -20.55 -14.88 -4.34
N PRO A 345 -21.71 -15.13 -4.98
CA PRO A 345 -22.66 -16.14 -4.50
C PRO A 345 -22.08 -17.55 -4.43
N ASP A 346 -21.10 -17.86 -5.29
CA ASP A 346 -20.48 -19.17 -5.37
C ASP A 346 -19.35 -19.36 -4.36
N LEU A 347 -18.42 -18.40 -4.29
CA LEU A 347 -17.25 -18.49 -3.41
C LEU A 347 -17.56 -18.02 -1.98
N GLY A 348 -18.43 -17.02 -1.79
CA GLY A 348 -18.71 -16.44 -0.47
C GLY A 348 -19.27 -17.46 0.53
N ARG A 349 -20.09 -18.40 0.06
CA ARG A 349 -20.62 -19.53 0.85
C ARG A 349 -19.57 -20.56 1.28
N ARG A 350 -18.43 -20.60 0.58
CA ARG A 350 -17.30 -21.49 0.90
C ARG A 350 -16.40 -20.90 2.00
N VAL A 351 -16.65 -19.66 2.43
CA VAL A 351 -15.81 -18.94 3.39
C VAL A 351 -16.51 -18.83 4.75
N PRO A 352 -16.36 -19.81 5.65
CA PRO A 352 -16.93 -19.71 7.00
C PRO A 352 -16.12 -18.81 7.97
N SER A 353 -14.88 -18.46 7.63
CA SER A 353 -14.01 -17.61 8.47
C SER A 353 -13.13 -16.69 7.61
N VAL A 354 -12.94 -15.45 8.05
CA VAL A 354 -12.07 -14.45 7.42
C VAL A 354 -11.21 -13.72 8.46
N VAL A 355 -9.93 -13.55 8.16
CA VAL A 355 -9.00 -12.71 8.93
C VAL A 355 -8.43 -11.64 8.01
N LEU A 356 -8.69 -10.38 8.33
CA LEU A 356 -8.16 -9.23 7.62
C LEU A 356 -7.05 -8.58 8.45
N VAL A 357 -5.93 -8.24 7.83
CA VAL A 357 -4.82 -7.53 8.47
C VAL A 357 -4.64 -6.19 7.76
N ASP A 358 -4.75 -5.10 8.49
CA ASP A 358 -4.69 -3.73 7.98
C ASP A 358 -5.51 -3.54 6.69
N PRO A 359 -6.81 -3.92 6.65
CA PRO A 359 -7.58 -3.92 5.41
C PRO A 359 -7.83 -2.51 4.90
N VAL A 360 -7.59 -2.31 3.61
CA VAL A 360 -7.89 -1.04 2.92
C VAL A 360 -9.35 -0.95 2.47
N THR A 361 -10.12 -2.04 2.57
CA THR A 361 -11.48 -2.12 2.01
C THR A 361 -12.59 -1.69 2.97
N ILE A 362 -12.29 -1.57 4.27
CA ILE A 362 -13.26 -1.13 5.29
C ILE A 362 -13.27 0.40 5.30
N MET A 363 -14.47 0.99 5.28
CA MET A 363 -14.66 2.44 5.17
C MET A 363 -13.96 3.09 3.96
N LEU A 364 -13.73 2.33 2.87
CA LEU A 364 -12.99 2.79 1.68
C LEU A 364 -13.61 4.01 0.95
N HIS A 365 -14.85 4.37 1.27
CA HIS A 365 -15.50 5.59 0.77
C HIS A 365 -14.94 6.86 1.44
N LEU A 366 -14.24 6.74 2.56
CA LEU A 366 -13.52 7.84 3.21
C LEU A 366 -12.22 8.16 2.45
N PRO A 367 -11.75 9.42 2.52
CA PRO A 367 -10.62 9.86 1.72
C PRO A 367 -9.27 9.28 2.18
N ASP A 368 -9.15 8.77 3.40
CA ASP A 368 -7.89 8.38 4.04
C ASP A 368 -7.04 7.46 3.17
N VAL A 369 -7.56 6.30 2.79
CA VAL A 369 -6.82 5.32 1.98
C VAL A 369 -6.37 5.94 0.66
N ALA A 370 -7.29 6.59 -0.06
CA ALA A 370 -7.00 7.18 -1.37
C ALA A 370 -5.97 8.31 -1.26
N TYR A 371 -6.18 9.25 -0.35
CA TYR A 371 -5.31 10.41 -0.15
C TYR A 371 -3.93 10.00 0.38
N ASN A 372 -3.90 9.20 1.46
CA ASN A 372 -2.66 8.82 2.14
C ASN A 372 -1.76 7.98 1.26
N PHE A 373 -2.35 7.09 0.44
CA PHE A 373 -1.58 6.25 -0.47
C PHE A 373 -1.16 6.98 -1.73
N THR A 374 -2.03 7.80 -2.34
CA THR A 374 -1.78 8.30 -3.72
C THR A 374 -1.38 9.78 -3.81
N ARG A 375 -1.74 10.62 -2.83
CA ARG A 375 -1.57 12.09 -2.93
C ARG A 375 -0.76 12.72 -1.81
N ARG A 376 -0.66 12.08 -0.64
CA ARG A 376 0.10 12.63 0.50
C ARG A 376 1.55 12.89 0.11
N HIS A 377 2.01 14.11 0.40
CA HIS A 377 3.41 14.46 0.23
C HIS A 377 4.25 13.87 1.39
N PRO A 378 5.30 13.08 1.10
CA PRO A 378 6.06 12.40 2.13
C PRO A 378 6.92 13.36 2.95
N ARG A 379 6.86 13.25 4.27
CA ARG A 379 7.68 13.99 5.23
C ARG A 379 8.54 13.05 6.06
N ARG A 380 7.94 11.98 6.59
CA ARG A 380 8.59 10.98 7.46
C ARG A 380 9.22 9.83 6.65
N ALA A 381 10.11 9.05 7.27
CA ALA A 381 10.83 7.98 6.58
C ALA A 381 9.89 6.91 5.99
N ASN A 382 8.93 6.42 6.78
CA ASN A 382 7.86 5.53 6.34
C ASN A 382 7.03 6.10 5.18
N GLU A 383 6.70 7.39 5.20
CA GLU A 383 6.00 8.06 4.11
C GLU A 383 6.84 8.13 2.83
N TRP A 384 8.15 8.42 2.93
CA TRP A 384 9.08 8.38 1.80
C TRP A 384 9.22 6.97 1.22
N GLN A 385 9.26 5.94 2.08
CA GLN A 385 9.26 4.55 1.67
C GLN A 385 7.98 4.23 0.88
N LEU A 386 6.80 4.53 1.44
CA LEU A 386 5.53 4.27 0.78
C LEU A 386 5.45 4.98 -0.57
N TRP A 387 5.75 6.28 -0.59
CA TRP A 387 5.65 7.12 -1.78
C TRP A 387 6.51 6.61 -2.94
N TYR A 388 7.80 6.34 -2.70
CA TYR A 388 8.69 5.89 -3.75
C TYR A 388 8.49 4.40 -4.05
N PHE A 389 8.58 3.50 -3.06
CA PHE A 389 8.61 2.07 -3.39
C PHE A 389 7.25 1.49 -3.75
N ALA A 390 6.14 2.05 -3.25
CA ALA A 390 4.80 1.55 -3.52
C ALA A 390 3.96 2.49 -4.38
N SER A 391 3.64 3.69 -3.89
CA SER A 391 2.62 4.56 -4.50
C SER A 391 2.93 4.98 -5.92
N THR A 392 4.19 5.32 -6.20
CA THR A 392 4.62 5.80 -7.52
C THR A 392 5.33 4.73 -8.34
N ASP A 393 5.30 3.46 -7.91
CA ASP A 393 5.74 2.34 -8.73
C ASP A 393 4.83 2.23 -9.97
N PRO A 394 5.38 2.13 -11.20
CA PRO A 394 4.54 2.15 -12.39
C PRO A 394 3.50 1.03 -12.46
N GLY A 395 3.81 -0.17 -11.94
CA GLY A 395 2.87 -1.30 -11.94
C GLY A 395 1.73 -1.10 -10.95
N VAL A 396 2.07 -0.74 -9.71
CA VAL A 396 1.10 -0.44 -8.67
C VAL A 396 0.23 0.76 -9.05
N ALA A 397 0.83 1.84 -9.52
CA ALA A 397 0.11 3.05 -9.91
C ALA A 397 -0.83 2.78 -11.11
N HIS A 398 -0.43 1.92 -12.05
CA HIS A 398 -1.33 1.45 -13.11
C HIS A 398 -2.52 0.69 -12.55
N CYS A 399 -2.27 -0.27 -11.65
CA CYS A 399 -3.30 -1.07 -11.00
C CYS A 399 -4.32 -0.19 -10.27
N LEU A 400 -3.84 0.77 -9.47
CA LEU A 400 -4.72 1.65 -8.69
C LEU A 400 -5.40 2.70 -9.56
N GLY A 401 -4.67 3.28 -10.52
CA GLY A 401 -5.18 4.34 -11.37
C GLY A 401 -6.16 3.87 -12.44
N ARG A 402 -6.18 2.59 -12.85
CA ARG A 402 -7.03 2.13 -13.96
C ARG A 402 -7.85 0.88 -13.69
N HIS A 403 -7.61 0.19 -12.59
CA HIS A 403 -8.24 -1.09 -12.28
C HIS A 403 -8.75 -1.20 -10.83
N PHE A 404 -8.70 -0.12 -10.05
CA PHE A 404 -9.22 -0.07 -8.68
C PHE A 404 -10.53 0.73 -8.64
N PHE A 405 -11.66 0.02 -8.68
CA PHE A 405 -12.98 0.62 -8.61
C PHE A 405 -13.51 0.54 -7.18
N TRP A 406 -13.45 1.66 -6.45
CA TRP A 406 -13.71 1.69 -5.01
C TRP A 406 -15.05 1.03 -4.61
N ARG A 407 -16.12 1.23 -5.40
CA ARG A 407 -17.44 0.66 -5.13
C ARG A 407 -17.49 -0.87 -5.21
N GLU A 408 -16.60 -1.49 -5.99
CA GLU A 408 -16.49 -2.95 -6.07
C GLU A 408 -15.57 -3.52 -4.98
N ASN A 409 -14.76 -2.66 -4.37
CA ASN A 409 -13.69 -3.03 -3.45
C ASN A 409 -14.06 -2.77 -1.98
N ILE A 410 -14.99 -1.83 -1.72
CA ILE A 410 -15.48 -1.54 -0.37
C ILE A 410 -16.22 -2.76 0.19
N ILE A 411 -15.94 -3.10 1.44
CA ILE A 411 -16.70 -4.09 2.20
C ILE A 411 -17.32 -3.45 3.43
N TRP A 412 -18.58 -3.78 3.67
CA TRP A 412 -19.31 -3.29 4.83
C TRP A 412 -19.29 -4.33 5.95
N LYS A 413 -19.44 -3.88 7.20
CA LYS A 413 -19.41 -4.72 8.40
C LYS A 413 -20.34 -5.93 8.31
N GLU A 414 -21.57 -5.74 7.84
CA GLU A 414 -22.56 -6.80 7.76
C GLU A 414 -22.18 -7.88 6.73
N GLU A 415 -21.43 -7.50 5.70
CA GLU A 415 -20.98 -8.43 4.64
C GLU A 415 -19.84 -9.33 5.11
N LEU A 416 -19.03 -8.87 6.07
CA LEU A 416 -18.03 -9.71 6.74
C LEU A 416 -18.68 -10.87 7.50
N LEU A 417 -19.85 -10.63 8.10
CA LEU A 417 -20.59 -11.60 8.91
C LEU A 417 -21.58 -12.43 8.09
N SER A 418 -21.99 -11.94 6.91
CA SER A 418 -23.03 -12.56 6.11
C SER A 418 -22.54 -13.80 5.35
N ASN A 419 -23.14 -14.95 5.63
CA ASN A 419 -22.98 -16.16 4.84
C ASN A 419 -24.12 -16.27 3.80
N ARG A 420 -24.14 -15.37 2.80
CA ARG A 420 -25.15 -15.35 1.72
C ARG A 420 -25.05 -16.63 0.86
N GLY A 421 -25.72 -17.70 1.27
CA GLY A 421 -25.74 -18.94 0.48
C GLY A 421 -26.33 -20.18 1.13
N GLN A 422 -26.59 -20.18 2.44
CA GLN A 422 -27.31 -21.29 3.10
C GLN A 422 -28.62 -20.77 3.66
N GLY A 423 -29.73 -21.33 3.19
CA GLY A 423 -31.05 -21.10 3.78
C GLY A 423 -31.02 -21.39 5.28
N GLY A 424 -30.95 -20.33 6.08
CA GLY A 424 -31.34 -20.26 7.49
C GLY A 424 -30.76 -21.26 8.50
N ARG A 425 -29.73 -22.06 8.17
CA ARG A 425 -29.30 -23.17 9.06
C ARG A 425 -27.83 -23.21 9.47
N ASP A 426 -26.92 -22.52 8.78
CA ASP A 426 -25.51 -22.51 9.14
C ASP A 426 -25.08 -21.10 9.55
N GLY A 427 -24.47 -21.00 10.73
CA GLY A 427 -24.23 -19.76 11.47
C GLY A 427 -23.45 -18.67 10.73
N ALA A 428 -23.44 -17.48 11.32
CA ALA A 428 -22.74 -16.30 10.81
C ALA A 428 -21.26 -16.60 10.50
N ARG A 429 -20.72 -16.00 9.42
CA ARG A 429 -19.28 -16.06 9.11
C ARG A 429 -18.51 -15.46 10.28
N LYS A 430 -17.45 -16.14 10.72
CA LYS A 430 -16.52 -15.59 11.71
C LYS A 430 -15.60 -14.58 11.02
N ALA A 431 -15.41 -13.41 11.62
CA ALA A 431 -14.59 -12.36 11.05
C ALA A 431 -13.68 -11.76 12.12
N ALA A 432 -12.39 -11.72 11.85
CA ALA A 432 -11.41 -10.99 12.65
C ALA A 432 -10.71 -9.93 11.81
N VAL A 433 -10.45 -8.76 12.39
CA VAL A 433 -9.75 -7.65 11.77
C VAL A 433 -8.62 -7.20 12.68
N CYS A 434 -7.39 -7.37 12.22
CA CYS A 434 -6.18 -6.89 12.87
C CYS A 434 -5.82 -5.51 12.32
N LEU A 435 -5.60 -4.54 13.21
CA LEU A 435 -5.33 -3.14 12.87
C LEU A 435 -4.03 -2.66 13.54
N SER A 436 -3.15 -2.09 12.74
CA SER A 436 -1.95 -1.39 13.19
C SER A 436 -2.32 0.01 13.69
N GLY A 437 -2.11 0.30 14.97
CA GLY A 437 -2.61 1.53 15.61
C GLY A 437 -1.98 2.82 15.10
N ARG A 438 -0.82 2.75 14.45
CA ARG A 438 -0.12 3.88 13.82
C ARG A 438 -0.10 3.77 12.29
N ASP A 439 -1.03 3.01 11.71
CA ASP A 439 -1.15 2.81 10.27
C ASP A 439 -1.17 4.14 9.52
N LEU A 440 -0.18 4.34 8.64
CA LEU A 440 -0.08 5.58 7.88
C LEU A 440 -1.08 5.69 6.72
N ILE A 441 -1.73 4.60 6.32
CA ILE A 441 -2.68 4.48 5.20
C ILE A 441 -4.11 4.53 5.71
N VAL A 442 -4.46 3.66 6.65
CA VAL A 442 -5.82 3.45 7.16
C VAL A 442 -6.00 4.18 8.49
N ASP A 443 -7.13 4.86 8.69
CA ASP A 443 -7.51 5.33 10.02
C ASP A 443 -7.97 4.14 10.88
N ALA A 444 -7.01 3.49 11.54
CA ALA A 444 -7.26 2.32 12.37
C ALA A 444 -8.24 2.60 13.52
N ALA A 445 -8.28 3.83 14.06
CA ALA A 445 -9.19 4.17 15.13
C ALA A 445 -10.63 4.27 14.61
N ALA A 446 -10.85 4.96 13.49
CA ALA A 446 -12.17 5.05 12.86
C ALA A 446 -12.68 3.67 12.41
N VAL A 447 -11.81 2.82 11.86
CA VAL A 447 -12.17 1.45 11.49
C VAL A 447 -12.53 0.61 12.71
N ALA A 448 -11.76 0.69 13.80
CA ALA A 448 -12.07 -0.03 15.03
C ALA A 448 -13.43 0.41 15.62
N GLU A 449 -13.70 1.73 15.64
CA GLU A 449 -14.99 2.28 16.06
C GLU A 449 -16.13 1.78 15.17
N TYR A 450 -16.00 1.87 13.84
CA TYR A 450 -16.99 1.36 12.90
C TYR A 450 -17.30 -0.13 13.11
N LEU A 451 -16.28 -0.94 13.38
CA LEU A 451 -16.43 -2.37 13.65
C LEU A 451 -17.06 -2.66 15.02
N ASP A 452 -16.88 -1.78 16.02
CA ASP A 452 -17.46 -1.95 17.36
C ASP A 452 -18.91 -1.46 17.45
N MET A 453 -19.32 -0.52 16.60
CA MET A 453 -20.67 0.05 16.53
C MET A 453 -21.74 -0.98 16.10
N SER A 454 -22.07 -1.96 16.94
CA SER A 454 -23.32 -2.76 16.86
C SER A 454 -23.62 -3.49 18.17
N ASP A 455 -24.45 -2.87 19.00
CA ASP A 455 -25.56 -3.53 19.70
C ASP A 455 -26.90 -2.82 19.39
N VAL A 456 -26.94 -1.91 18.41
CA VAL A 456 -28.10 -1.05 18.13
C VAL A 456 -28.70 -1.42 16.77
N GLY A 457 -29.40 -2.55 16.69
CA GLY A 457 -30.21 -2.88 15.50
C GLY A 457 -30.52 -4.36 15.23
N ALA A 458 -29.85 -5.30 15.91
CA ALA A 458 -30.19 -6.72 15.79
C ALA A 458 -31.31 -7.07 16.78
N ALA A 459 -32.56 -6.93 16.35
CA ALA A 459 -33.73 -7.37 17.12
C ALA A 459 -33.81 -8.91 17.32
N ASP A 460 -32.89 -9.67 16.74
CA ASP A 460 -32.76 -11.11 16.94
C ASP A 460 -31.36 -11.39 17.50
N GLY A 461 -31.29 -11.79 18.77
CA GLY A 461 -30.06 -11.98 19.56
C GLY A 461 -29.14 -13.12 19.11
N HIS A 462 -28.78 -13.17 17.83
CA HIS A 462 -27.82 -14.08 17.20
C HIS A 462 -26.72 -13.30 16.44
N GLY A 463 -26.52 -12.03 16.74
CA GLY A 463 -25.58 -11.15 16.04
C GLY A 463 -24.12 -11.61 16.22
N GLY A 464 -23.50 -12.11 15.16
CA GLY A 464 -22.05 -12.33 15.12
C GLY A 464 -21.32 -10.99 15.32
N ARG A 465 -20.25 -10.97 16.11
CA ARG A 465 -19.38 -9.80 16.29
C ARG A 465 -18.13 -9.97 15.42
N VAL A 466 -17.69 -8.89 14.78
CA VAL A 466 -16.36 -8.83 14.16
C VAL A 466 -15.34 -8.66 15.28
N GLU A 467 -14.40 -9.58 15.42
CA GLU A 467 -13.32 -9.47 16.39
C GLU A 467 -12.28 -8.47 15.90
N ALA A 468 -12.19 -7.29 16.51
CA ALA A 468 -11.18 -6.29 16.17
C ALA A 468 -9.98 -6.39 17.13
N LEU A 469 -8.79 -6.60 16.59
CA LEU A 469 -7.53 -6.65 17.33
C LEU A 469 -6.63 -5.48 16.92
N VAL A 470 -6.39 -4.55 17.85
CA VAL A 470 -5.53 -3.39 17.60
C VAL A 470 -4.13 -3.62 18.17
N PHE A 471 -3.11 -3.32 17.38
CA PHE A 471 -1.69 -3.32 17.75
C PHE A 471 -1.20 -1.86 17.86
N PRO A 472 -1.26 -1.23 19.05
CA PRO A 472 -1.19 0.24 19.19
C PRO A 472 0.09 0.90 18.68
N HIS A 473 1.20 0.16 18.65
CA HIS A 473 2.52 0.69 18.33
C HIS A 473 3.00 0.36 16.92
N LEU A 474 2.26 -0.50 16.21
CA LEU A 474 2.62 -0.94 14.86
C LEU A 474 2.08 0.05 13.83
N ASP A 475 2.89 0.28 12.81
CA ASP A 475 2.53 0.87 11.53
C ASP A 475 2.09 -0.24 10.56
N HIS A 476 1.50 0.14 9.43
CA HIS A 476 0.96 -0.75 8.40
C HIS A 476 1.91 -1.92 8.09
N ALA A 477 1.39 -3.14 8.07
CA ALA A 477 2.13 -4.38 7.81
C ALA A 477 3.22 -4.77 8.82
N GLN A 478 3.54 -3.96 9.84
CA GLN A 478 4.62 -4.28 10.79
C GLN A 478 4.31 -5.50 11.67
N VAL A 479 3.04 -5.93 11.71
CA VAL A 479 2.64 -7.18 12.37
C VAL A 479 3.38 -8.41 11.83
N PHE A 480 3.89 -8.34 10.58
CA PHE A 480 4.64 -9.43 9.97
C PHE A 480 6.12 -9.48 10.37
N ASP A 481 6.66 -8.41 10.97
CA ASP A 481 8.08 -8.29 11.29
C ASP A 481 8.43 -9.12 12.55
N SER A 482 7.59 -9.03 13.58
CA SER A 482 7.78 -9.66 14.90
C SER A 482 7.21 -11.09 15.00
N PRO A 483 7.98 -12.10 15.45
CA PRO A 483 7.47 -13.47 15.69
C PRO A 483 6.27 -13.51 16.63
N ALA A 484 6.27 -12.68 17.67
CA ALA A 484 5.21 -12.66 18.67
C ALA A 484 3.88 -12.18 18.07
N ASP A 485 3.92 -11.11 17.28
CA ASP A 485 2.72 -10.52 16.69
C ASP A 485 2.18 -11.38 15.53
N CYS A 486 3.06 -11.90 14.67
CA CYS A 486 2.70 -12.91 13.67
C CYS A 486 1.93 -14.08 14.29
N LYS A 487 2.46 -14.63 15.37
CA LYS A 487 1.88 -15.80 16.04
C LYS A 487 0.45 -15.52 16.51
N ARG A 488 0.18 -14.33 17.05
CA ARG A 488 -1.17 -13.93 17.46
C ARG A 488 -2.15 -13.95 16.29
N VAL A 489 -1.74 -13.44 15.12
CA VAL A 489 -2.57 -13.47 13.91
C VAL A 489 -2.77 -14.89 13.37
N VAL A 490 -1.72 -15.72 13.37
CA VAL A 490 -1.79 -17.14 12.93
C VAL A 490 -2.70 -17.98 13.83
N GLU A 491 -2.84 -17.62 15.11
CA GLU A 491 -3.68 -18.31 16.08
C GLU A 491 -5.16 -17.92 16.03
N LEU A 492 -5.51 -16.77 15.44
CA LEU A 492 -6.92 -16.35 15.29
C LEU A 492 -7.76 -17.39 14.53
N PRO A 493 -7.33 -17.92 13.37
CA PRO A 493 -8.03 -19.03 12.73
C PRO A 493 -8.12 -20.32 13.58
N ARG A 494 -7.30 -20.48 14.64
CA ARG A 494 -7.21 -21.71 15.46
C ARG A 494 -8.09 -21.67 16.70
N ALA A 495 -8.19 -20.50 17.35
CA ALA A 495 -9.08 -20.27 18.49
C ALA A 495 -10.57 -20.55 18.15
N GLU A 496 -10.87 -20.71 16.86
CA GLU A 496 -12.19 -21.03 16.33
C GLU A 496 -12.62 -22.51 16.47
N THR A 497 -11.73 -23.43 16.89
CA THR A 497 -12.03 -24.88 17.10
C THR A 497 -12.12 -25.30 18.57
N SER A 498 -11.77 -24.43 19.51
CA SER A 498 -11.87 -24.65 20.97
C SER A 498 -12.48 -23.42 21.62
N SER A 499 -13.37 -23.59 22.59
CA SER A 499 -14.11 -22.52 23.30
C SER A 499 -13.25 -21.27 23.64
N PRO A 500 -13.81 -20.05 23.57
CA PRO A 500 -13.03 -18.82 23.57
C PRO A 500 -12.35 -18.55 24.93
N PRO A 501 -11.10 -18.06 24.95
CA PRO A 501 -10.52 -17.46 26.14
C PRO A 501 -11.14 -16.07 26.40
N GLN A 502 -11.23 -15.68 27.67
CA GLN A 502 -11.90 -14.47 28.13
C GLN A 502 -11.31 -13.20 27.50
N SER A 503 -12.16 -12.39 26.85
CA SER A 503 -11.83 -11.06 26.34
C SER A 503 -11.57 -10.10 27.51
N VAL A 504 -10.37 -9.50 27.55
CA VAL A 504 -10.09 -8.37 28.44
C VAL A 504 -10.51 -7.10 27.72
N SER A 505 -11.64 -6.52 28.13
CA SER A 505 -12.08 -5.19 27.69
C SER A 505 -11.18 -4.13 28.34
N VAL A 506 -10.36 -3.43 27.55
CA VAL A 506 -9.71 -2.20 28.02
C VAL A 506 -10.63 -1.05 27.65
N ALA A 507 -11.33 -0.50 28.64
CA ALA A 507 -12.11 0.71 28.49
C ALA A 507 -11.18 1.90 28.25
N LEU A 508 -11.30 2.55 27.10
CA LEU A 508 -10.70 3.85 26.84
C LEU A 508 -11.52 4.93 27.54
N THR A 509 -11.17 5.22 28.79
CA THR A 509 -11.58 6.47 29.48
C THR A 509 -10.34 7.20 29.95
N GLY A 510 -10.09 8.40 29.41
CA GLY A 510 -9.02 9.25 29.93
C GLY A 510 -8.69 10.44 29.04
N ARG A 511 -9.41 11.54 29.25
CA ARG A 511 -9.04 12.89 28.78
C ARG A 511 -7.60 13.22 29.15
N ALA A 512 -6.93 13.90 28.22
CA ALA A 512 -5.60 14.47 28.38
C ALA A 512 -5.45 15.32 29.65
N ALA A 513 -4.40 15.06 30.41
CA ALA A 513 -3.71 16.03 31.25
C ALA A 513 -2.21 15.86 30.98
N LEU A 514 -1.58 16.96 30.59
CA LEU A 514 -0.14 17.13 30.41
C LEU A 514 0.56 16.98 31.76
N ASP A 515 1.64 16.21 31.82
CA ASP A 515 2.85 16.54 32.59
C ASP A 515 4.02 15.66 32.13
N ASP A 516 5.15 16.31 31.85
CA ASP A 516 6.46 15.75 31.50
C ASP A 516 7.19 15.26 32.75
N ASP A 517 7.72 14.03 32.76
CA ASP A 517 9.10 13.73 33.19
C ASP A 517 9.49 12.26 32.82
N PRO A 518 10.69 11.99 32.27
CA PRO A 518 11.10 10.65 31.85
C PRO A 518 12.19 10.08 32.78
N ASP A 519 11.92 8.95 33.45
CA ASP A 519 12.96 8.04 33.97
C ASP A 519 12.28 6.79 34.57
N ASP A 520 12.18 5.71 33.78
CA ASP A 520 12.45 4.33 34.24
C ASP A 520 12.28 3.33 33.07
N VAL A 521 13.38 2.78 32.55
CA VAL A 521 13.35 1.64 31.62
C VAL A 521 14.20 0.52 32.23
N GLY A 522 13.51 -0.44 32.83
CA GLY A 522 14.08 -1.70 33.29
C GLY A 522 14.57 -2.53 32.11
N VAL A 523 15.88 -2.77 32.10
CA VAL A 523 16.63 -3.59 31.16
C VAL A 523 16.34 -5.08 31.40
N GLY A 524 15.80 -5.76 30.39
CA GLY A 524 15.73 -7.23 30.32
C GLY A 524 16.50 -7.72 29.10
N VAL A 525 17.78 -8.06 29.28
CA VAL A 525 18.67 -8.62 28.26
C VAL A 525 18.79 -10.13 28.42
N GLY A 526 18.67 -10.83 27.29
CA GLY A 526 19.32 -12.13 27.04
C GLY A 526 18.39 -13.34 27.13
N VAL A 527 18.14 -14.02 26.00
CA VAL A 527 18.92 -15.20 25.55
C VAL A 527 18.39 -15.63 24.17
N VAL A 528 19.18 -15.46 23.10
CA VAL A 528 19.15 -16.35 21.93
C VAL A 528 20.58 -16.48 21.39
N ALA A 529 21.18 -17.64 21.62
CA ALA A 529 22.28 -18.17 20.81
C ALA A 529 22.10 -19.69 20.76
N ASP A 530 21.86 -20.23 19.56
CA ASP A 530 22.60 -21.36 19.01
C ASP A 530 21.96 -21.85 17.70
N LEU A 531 22.65 -21.64 16.58
CA LEU A 531 22.86 -22.70 15.59
C LEU A 531 24.13 -22.41 14.78
N VAL A 532 25.24 -22.97 15.25
CA VAL A 532 26.55 -22.95 14.59
C VAL A 532 26.55 -23.96 13.44
N LEU A 533 26.81 -23.49 12.22
CA LEU A 533 27.28 -24.31 11.10
C LEU A 533 28.79 -24.56 11.27
N ARG A 534 29.20 -25.83 11.39
CA ARG A 534 30.60 -26.25 11.18
C ARG A 534 30.83 -26.57 9.69
N PRO A 535 31.94 -26.11 9.08
CA PRO A 535 32.35 -26.56 7.75
C PRO A 535 33.26 -27.80 7.85
N GLY A 536 33.10 -28.75 6.92
CA GLY A 536 34.13 -29.72 6.55
C GLY A 536 34.59 -29.41 5.12
N GLY A 537 35.92 -29.38 4.89
CA GLY A 537 36.58 -29.20 3.58
C GLY A 537 36.26 -30.32 2.58
N ASP A 538 36.67 -30.27 1.31
CA ASP A 538 37.70 -29.50 0.59
C ASP A 538 37.22 -29.14 -0.84
N ASP A 539 37.86 -28.11 -1.38
CA ASP A 539 38.16 -27.79 -2.79
C ASP A 539 37.07 -27.79 -3.88
N GLY A 540 36.77 -26.59 -4.36
CA GLY A 540 36.01 -26.32 -5.58
C GLY A 540 35.74 -24.84 -5.78
N GLU A 541 36.73 -24.11 -6.29
CA GLU A 541 36.68 -22.68 -6.59
C GLU A 541 35.65 -22.39 -7.72
N VAL A 542 34.46 -21.86 -7.39
CA VAL A 542 33.53 -21.26 -8.37
C VAL A 542 32.83 -20.04 -7.78
N ALA A 543 32.81 -18.97 -8.59
CA ALA A 543 32.26 -17.65 -8.36
C ALA A 543 30.89 -17.62 -7.64
N GLY A 544 30.89 -17.15 -6.39
CA GLY A 544 29.67 -16.89 -5.61
C GLY A 544 29.83 -15.85 -4.49
N GLY A 545 30.97 -15.14 -4.41
CA GLY A 545 31.32 -14.28 -3.28
C GLY A 545 30.56 -12.94 -3.19
N GLY A 546 30.06 -12.42 -4.32
CA GLY A 546 29.40 -11.10 -4.35
C GLY A 546 28.00 -11.06 -3.73
N LEU A 547 27.25 -12.17 -3.82
CA LEU A 547 25.86 -12.25 -3.35
C LEU A 547 25.78 -12.40 -1.83
N VAL A 548 26.72 -13.14 -1.23
CA VAL A 548 26.83 -13.30 0.23
C VAL A 548 27.37 -12.03 0.88
N LEU A 549 28.27 -11.28 0.22
CA LEU A 549 28.74 -9.98 0.72
C LEU A 549 27.66 -8.89 0.66
N ALA A 550 26.77 -8.89 -0.34
CA ALA A 550 25.69 -7.91 -0.45
C ALA A 550 24.59 -8.14 0.61
N LEU A 551 24.26 -9.39 0.90
CA LEU A 551 23.29 -9.75 1.93
C LEU A 551 23.87 -9.57 3.35
N ARG A 552 25.14 -9.98 3.58
CA ARG A 552 25.85 -9.68 4.82
C ARG A 552 26.13 -8.19 5.01
N GLY A 553 26.30 -7.42 3.93
CA GLY A 553 26.45 -5.97 3.99
C GLY A 553 25.15 -5.26 4.39
N LEU A 554 23.99 -5.83 4.01
CA LEU A 554 22.68 -5.31 4.42
C LEU A 554 22.36 -5.69 5.87
N GLU A 555 22.67 -6.91 6.30
CA GLU A 555 22.51 -7.36 7.69
C GLU A 555 23.51 -6.68 8.65
N ALA A 556 24.80 -6.60 8.29
CA ALA A 556 25.81 -5.95 9.13
C ALA A 556 25.67 -4.42 9.20
N PHE A 557 25.12 -3.76 8.16
CA PHE A 557 24.79 -2.34 8.23
C PHE A 557 23.63 -2.06 9.19
N LEU A 558 22.68 -2.98 9.31
CA LEU A 558 21.57 -2.89 10.26
C LEU A 558 22.02 -3.21 11.70
N ASP A 559 23.01 -4.10 11.89
CA ASP A 559 23.55 -4.43 13.21
C ASP A 559 24.57 -3.40 13.75
N ASP A 560 25.37 -2.74 12.89
CA ASP A 560 26.44 -1.80 13.29
C ASP A 560 25.90 -0.41 13.69
N GLU A 561 24.71 0.01 13.22
CA GLU A 561 24.03 1.21 13.70
C GLU A 561 23.38 1.04 15.09
N VAL A 562 23.03 -0.20 15.47
CA VAL A 562 22.50 -0.50 16.82
C VAL A 562 23.63 -0.56 17.85
N SER A 563 24.83 -1.00 17.48
CA SER A 563 25.99 -1.05 18.39
C SER A 563 26.72 0.29 18.57
N ARG A 564 26.64 1.23 17.61
CA ARG A 564 27.34 2.54 17.72
C ARG A 564 26.60 3.61 18.52
N ALA A 565 25.36 3.35 18.94
CA ALA A 565 24.60 4.27 19.81
C ALA A 565 24.76 3.98 21.31
N GLY A 566 25.54 2.96 21.70
CA GLY A 566 25.76 2.62 23.10
C GLY A 566 27.08 1.92 23.31
N ASP A 567 28.19 2.68 23.36
CA ASP A 567 29.28 2.42 24.31
C ASP A 567 30.39 3.48 24.17
N GLY A 568 30.49 4.31 25.20
CA GLY A 568 31.54 5.29 25.39
C GLY A 568 31.75 5.53 26.88
N VAL A 569 32.04 4.46 27.64
CA VAL A 569 32.47 4.56 29.03
C VAL A 569 33.99 4.40 29.10
N TYR A 570 34.66 5.44 29.62
CA TYR A 570 35.83 5.20 30.47
C TYR A 570 35.83 6.16 31.66
N ASP A 571 36.11 5.56 32.81
CA ASP A 571 35.84 5.98 34.18
C ASP A 571 37.05 6.70 34.84
N ARG A 572 36.72 7.43 35.91
CA ARG A 572 37.38 7.43 37.24
C ARG A 572 38.17 8.65 37.73
N THR A 573 37.45 9.46 38.50
CA THR A 573 37.76 10.01 39.85
C THR A 573 39.18 10.48 40.21
N LYS A 574 39.29 11.75 40.65
CA LYS A 574 39.73 12.24 41.99
C LYS A 574 40.42 13.61 41.88
N ARG A 575 39.88 14.65 42.53
CA ARG A 575 40.56 15.43 43.59
C ARG A 575 39.73 16.63 44.08
N LYS A 576 39.93 16.91 45.36
CA LYS A 576 39.33 17.95 46.23
C LYS A 576 39.73 19.38 45.83
N GLY A 577 38.90 20.36 46.21
CA GLY A 577 39.35 21.73 46.55
C GLY A 577 38.45 22.89 46.06
N ARG A 578 37.71 23.53 46.98
CA ARG A 578 37.16 24.91 46.89
C ARG A 578 38.29 25.96 47.10
N PRO A 579 38.10 27.31 47.04
CA PRO A 579 36.90 28.15 46.74
C PRO A 579 37.10 29.40 45.80
N SER A 580 35.99 30.15 45.57
CA SER A 580 35.82 31.60 45.27
C SER A 580 36.31 32.16 43.90
N THR A 581 35.52 32.91 43.12
CA THR A 581 35.16 34.34 43.36
C THR A 581 34.10 34.85 42.35
N GLN A 582 33.01 35.44 42.89
CA GLN A 582 32.19 36.64 42.50
C GLN A 582 31.70 36.99 41.06
N MET A 583 30.42 37.44 41.06
CA MET A 583 29.74 38.53 40.28
C MET A 583 29.60 38.45 38.74
N MET A 584 28.51 38.86 38.07
CA MET A 584 27.29 39.64 38.41
C MET A 584 26.06 39.13 37.63
N ALA A 585 24.87 39.44 38.17
CA ALA A 585 23.56 39.31 37.53
C ALA A 585 23.06 40.66 36.98
N VAL A 586 22.38 40.64 35.83
CA VAL A 586 21.28 41.52 35.35
C VAL A 586 20.63 40.75 34.18
N GLY A 587 19.33 40.56 33.97
CA GLY A 587 18.10 41.11 34.52
C GLY A 587 17.05 41.08 33.37
N SER A 588 15.98 40.30 33.55
CA SER A 588 14.63 40.35 32.94
C SER A 588 14.37 41.04 31.59
N GLN A 589 13.60 40.39 30.70
CA GLN A 589 12.15 40.65 30.53
C GLN A 589 11.52 39.82 29.40
N ARG A 590 10.34 39.25 29.69
CA ARG A 590 9.36 38.71 28.74
C ARG A 590 8.73 39.86 27.96
N LEU A 591 8.33 39.63 26.70
CA LEU A 591 7.15 40.30 26.12
C LEU A 591 6.60 39.54 24.91
N THR A 592 5.29 39.37 24.97
CA THR A 592 4.32 38.84 24.01
C THR A 592 3.83 39.93 23.05
N SER A 593 3.49 39.60 21.80
CA SER A 593 2.42 40.27 20.99
C SER A 593 2.22 39.48 19.68
N ARG A 594 1.03 38.95 19.31
CA ARG A 594 -0.24 39.57 18.89
C ARG A 594 -0.12 40.53 17.67
N TRP A 595 -0.68 40.05 16.54
CA TRP A 595 -1.22 40.78 15.36
C TRP A 595 -2.17 41.93 15.78
N PRO A 596 -2.52 42.98 14.96
CA PRO A 596 -3.15 42.91 13.61
C PRO A 596 -2.93 44.21 12.72
N PRO A 597 -3.84 44.73 11.84
CA PRO A 597 -4.50 44.23 10.60
C PRO A 597 -4.43 45.16 9.34
N ARG A 598 -4.98 44.63 8.23
CA ARG A 598 -5.44 45.15 6.91
C ARG A 598 -5.70 46.67 6.68
N ARG A 599 -5.51 47.12 5.42
CA ARG A 599 -6.36 48.10 4.69
C ARG A 599 -6.49 47.79 3.19
N LEU A 600 -7.67 48.09 2.64
CA LEU A 600 -8.13 48.01 1.24
C LEU A 600 -8.03 49.37 0.52
N ALA A 601 -7.98 49.32 -0.81
CA ALA A 601 -8.34 50.32 -1.87
C ALA A 601 -7.24 50.29 -2.96
N GLY A 602 -7.45 50.12 -4.27
CA GLY A 602 -8.56 50.49 -5.14
C GLY A 602 -8.08 51.58 -6.12
N GLY A 603 -7.90 51.26 -7.42
CA GLY A 603 -7.70 52.28 -8.48
C GLY A 603 -6.77 51.88 -9.63
N VAL A 604 -7.33 51.78 -10.84
CA VAL A 604 -6.66 51.68 -12.16
C VAL A 604 -6.62 53.09 -12.78
N PRO A 605 -5.58 53.49 -13.56
CA PRO A 605 -5.78 53.56 -15.03
C PRO A 605 -4.55 53.24 -15.91
N ALA A 606 -4.83 52.47 -16.97
CA ALA A 606 -4.44 52.56 -18.39
C ALA A 606 -3.03 53.01 -18.91
N LYS A 607 -2.52 52.13 -19.82
CA LYS A 607 -1.80 52.35 -21.11
C LYS A 607 -0.34 52.85 -21.12
N MET A 608 0.57 51.98 -21.59
CA MET A 608 1.47 52.27 -22.73
C MET A 608 2.02 50.97 -23.37
N GLN A 609 2.33 51.05 -24.67
CA GLN A 609 2.50 49.97 -25.66
C GLN A 609 3.86 49.24 -25.66
N ALA A 610 3.82 47.93 -25.98
CA ALA A 610 4.63 47.05 -26.87
C ALA A 610 6.14 47.34 -27.18
N PRO A 611 6.98 46.34 -27.56
CA PRO A 611 6.62 45.24 -28.49
C PRO A 611 7.14 43.81 -28.22
N HIS A 612 6.44 42.90 -28.93
CA HIS A 612 6.73 41.51 -29.33
C HIS A 612 8.19 41.03 -29.38
N TRP A 613 8.41 39.75 -29.07
CA TRP A 613 9.08 38.77 -29.94
C TRP A 613 8.69 37.33 -29.54
N SER A 614 8.27 36.53 -30.51
CA SER A 614 8.11 35.07 -30.47
C SER A 614 8.84 34.48 -31.68
N PRO A 615 9.27 33.20 -31.64
CA PRO A 615 9.54 32.45 -32.86
C PRO A 615 8.72 31.16 -32.91
N GLU A 616 7.75 31.11 -33.83
CA GLU A 616 7.28 29.86 -34.46
C GLU A 616 8.19 29.54 -35.65
N ILE A 617 8.66 28.29 -35.75
CA ILE A 617 9.16 27.71 -37.00
C ILE A 617 8.05 26.83 -37.56
N ARG A 618 7.58 27.18 -38.75
CA ARG A 618 6.57 26.47 -39.53
C ARG A 618 7.23 25.96 -40.81
N LEU A 619 7.16 24.66 -41.08
CA LEU A 619 7.46 24.07 -42.38
C LEU A 619 6.17 23.51 -42.99
N HIS A 620 5.72 24.19 -44.05
CA HIS A 620 4.81 23.74 -45.12
C HIS A 620 5.34 22.45 -45.79
N ARG A 621 4.62 21.57 -46.50
CA ARG A 621 3.40 21.49 -47.36
C ARG A 621 3.14 19.96 -47.47
N GLY A 622 1.99 19.40 -47.85
CA GLY A 622 0.93 19.81 -48.75
C GLY A 622 0.04 18.57 -49.04
N LEU A 623 -1.20 18.84 -49.41
CA LEU A 623 -2.27 17.89 -49.76
C LEU A 623 -2.03 17.16 -51.09
N GLY A 624 -2.68 16.00 -51.28
CA GLY A 624 -2.99 15.47 -52.62
C GLY A 624 -3.45 14.00 -52.66
N MET A 625 -4.77 13.85 -52.78
CA MET A 625 -5.60 12.65 -53.01
C MET A 625 -5.04 11.49 -53.88
N ALA A 626 -5.37 10.25 -53.49
CA ALA A 626 -6.18 9.29 -54.26
C ALA A 626 -6.64 8.15 -53.32
#